data_AF-A0A3N4V9N3-F1
#
_entry.id   AF-A0A3N4V9N3-F1
#
_cell.length_a   1.000
_cell.length_b   1.000
_cell.length_c   1.000
_cell.angle_alpha   90.00
_cell.angle_beta   90.00
_cell.angle_gamma   90.00
#
_symmetry.space_group_name_H-M   'P 1'
#
loop_
_entity.id
_entity.type
_entity.pdbx_description
1 polymer ?
#
loop_
_entity_poly.entity_id
_entity_poly.type
_entity_poly.pdbx_seq_one_letter_code
_entity_poly.pdbx_strand_id
1 'polypeptide(L)'
;MSNLGFYQDMTKLAKKVGGPLVLAGLTAAGGYLVGRAGEFGVVTGVKQVAKKARSAGAKRARTIATLPVFTVHTEADCGGGLTMAPGQTFRVTERDGDMAMVAIVGDKDSPYPVSGALLATFSDFIDG
;
A
#
# COMPACT_ATOMS: atom_id res chain seq x y z
N MET A 1 15.52 22.79 0.22
CA MET A 1 14.39 22.04 0.82
C MET A 1 13.99 20.94 -0.16
N SER A 2 13.86 19.70 0.32
CA SER A 2 13.67 18.52 -0.54
C SER A 2 12.19 18.35 -0.91
N ASN A 3 11.90 18.12 -2.20
CA ASN A 3 10.57 17.74 -2.73
C ASN A 3 9.98 16.52 -1.97
N LEU A 4 10.85 15.68 -1.39
CA LEU A 4 10.45 14.46 -0.72
C LEU A 4 9.54 14.68 0.50
N GLY A 5 9.68 15.82 1.20
CA GLY A 5 8.82 16.16 2.35
C GLY A 5 7.35 16.33 1.94
N PHE A 6 7.10 17.11 0.89
CA PHE A 6 5.76 17.34 0.36
C PHE A 6 5.11 16.06 -0.17
N TYR A 7 5.89 15.17 -0.80
CA TYR A 7 5.38 13.87 -1.26
C TYR A 7 4.94 12.98 -0.09
N GLN A 8 5.77 12.91 0.97
CA GLN A 8 5.41 12.15 2.17
C GLN A 8 4.17 12.73 2.86
N ASP A 9 4.05 14.05 2.92
CA ASP A 9 2.88 14.68 3.52
C ASP A 9 1.62 14.43 2.69
N MET A 10 1.71 14.48 1.36
CA MET A 10 0.60 14.15 0.46
C MET A 10 0.17 12.68 0.61
N THR A 11 1.11 11.75 0.71
CA THR A 11 0.78 10.32 0.91
C THR A 11 0.16 10.05 2.29
N LYS A 12 0.65 10.70 3.35
CA LYS A 12 0.03 10.65 4.68
C LYS A 12 -1.39 11.21 4.66
N LEU A 13 -1.60 12.34 4.00
CA LEU A 13 -2.91 12.97 3.86
C LEU A 13 -3.87 12.05 3.08
N ALA A 14 -3.42 11.46 1.98
CA ALA A 14 -4.18 10.49 1.21
C ALA A 14 -4.57 9.28 2.07
N LYS A 15 -3.64 8.71 2.86
CA LYS A 15 -3.94 7.63 3.80
C LYS A 15 -5.00 8.05 4.83
N LYS A 16 -4.88 9.25 5.40
CA LYS A 16 -5.82 9.78 6.42
C LYS A 16 -7.25 9.92 5.91
N VAL A 17 -7.42 10.31 4.64
CA VAL A 17 -8.75 10.50 4.04
C VAL A 17 -9.32 9.23 3.38
N GLY A 18 -8.64 8.09 3.50
CA GLY A 18 -9.10 6.80 2.98
C GLY A 18 -8.64 6.46 1.56
N GLY A 19 -7.59 7.13 1.08
CA GLY A 19 -6.86 6.82 -0.14
C GLY A 19 -6.74 8.00 -1.11
N PRO A 20 -5.81 7.92 -2.07
CA PRO A 20 -5.54 9.00 -3.02
C PRO A 20 -6.74 9.34 -3.92
N LEU A 21 -7.60 8.37 -4.24
CA LEU A 21 -8.83 8.62 -5.01
C LEU A 21 -9.89 9.39 -4.22
N VAL A 22 -10.00 9.12 -2.92
CA VAL A 22 -10.90 9.89 -2.04
C VAL A 22 -10.37 11.31 -1.88
N LEU A 23 -9.05 11.44 -1.69
CA LEU A 23 -8.39 12.74 -1.65
C LEU A 23 -8.65 13.54 -2.93
N ALA A 24 -8.39 12.97 -4.10
CA ALA A 24 -8.63 13.62 -5.39
C ALA A 24 -10.10 14.03 -5.57
N GLY A 25 -11.04 13.15 -5.17
CA GLY A 25 -12.47 13.46 -5.18
C GLY A 25 -12.83 14.62 -4.24
N LEU A 26 -12.25 14.67 -3.04
CA LEU A 26 -12.44 15.78 -2.09
C LEU A 26 -11.82 17.08 -2.60
N THR A 27 -10.63 17.03 -3.21
CA THR A 27 -9.98 18.20 -3.81
C THR A 27 -10.81 18.75 -4.98
N ALA A 28 -11.29 17.88 -5.87
CA ALA A 28 -12.18 18.26 -6.97
C ALA A 28 -13.52 18.81 -6.45
N ALA A 29 -14.09 18.19 -5.42
CA ALA A 29 -15.32 18.65 -4.75
C ALA A 29 -15.13 20.03 -4.11
N GLY A 30 -14.03 20.24 -3.38
CA GLY A 30 -13.71 21.51 -2.74
C GLY A 30 -13.48 22.62 -3.77
N GLY A 31 -12.75 22.33 -4.85
CA GLY A 31 -12.56 23.26 -5.97
C GLY A 31 -13.88 23.61 -6.66
N TYR A 32 -14.77 22.64 -6.84
CA TYR A 32 -16.10 22.84 -7.41
C TYR A 32 -17.00 23.72 -6.50
N LEU A 33 -17.01 23.47 -5.19
CA LEU A 33 -17.79 24.22 -4.21
C LEU A 33 -17.35 25.68 -4.07
N VAL A 34 -16.04 25.96 -4.18
CA VAL A 34 -15.52 27.34 -4.22
C VAL A 34 -15.86 28.02 -5.55
N GLY A 35 -15.97 27.26 -6.64
CA GLY A 35 -16.26 27.78 -7.98
C GLY A 35 -17.74 28.08 -8.29
N ARG A 36 -18.69 27.39 -7.64
CA ARG A 36 -20.13 27.59 -7.83
C ARG A 36 -20.89 27.27 -6.53
N ALA A 37 -21.65 28.22 -6.00
CA ALA A 37 -22.61 28.03 -4.91
C ALA A 37 -23.87 27.19 -5.32
N GLY A 38 -23.74 26.25 -6.26
CA GLY A 38 -24.87 25.60 -6.93
C GLY A 38 -24.70 24.10 -7.13
N GLU A 39 -25.67 23.38 -6.56
CA GLU A 39 -26.13 22.02 -6.88
C GLU A 39 -25.48 20.82 -6.17
N PHE A 40 -26.36 20.10 -5.47
CA PHE A 40 -26.20 19.04 -4.48
C PHE A 40 -25.72 17.67 -5.05
N GLY A 41 -24.87 17.65 -6.07
CA GLY A 41 -24.46 16.41 -6.76
C GLY A 41 -23.15 15.76 -6.32
N VAL A 42 -22.32 16.46 -5.54
CA VAL A 42 -20.90 16.11 -5.37
C VAL A 42 -20.66 14.99 -4.34
N VAL A 43 -21.48 14.90 -3.29
CA VAL A 43 -21.27 13.97 -2.18
C VAL A 43 -21.47 12.50 -2.59
N THR A 44 -22.38 12.23 -3.53
CA THR A 44 -22.68 10.87 -4.01
C THR A 44 -21.54 10.30 -4.88
N GLY A 45 -20.96 11.12 -5.75
CA GLY A 45 -19.82 10.72 -6.59
C GLY A 45 -18.59 10.31 -5.78
N VAL A 46 -18.21 11.13 -4.78
CA VAL A 46 -17.07 10.83 -3.90
C VAL A 46 -17.28 9.53 -3.11
N LYS A 47 -18.50 9.30 -2.59
CA LYS A 47 -18.83 8.05 -1.87
C LYS A 47 -18.77 6.82 -2.77
N GLN A 48 -19.22 6.91 -4.03
CA GLN A 48 -19.15 5.81 -4.98
C GLN A 48 -17.72 5.46 -5.37
N VAL A 49 -16.89 6.48 -5.64
CA VAL A 49 -15.45 6.29 -5.92
C VAL A 49 -14.74 5.67 -4.71
N ALA A 50 -15.01 6.17 -3.49
CA ALA A 50 -14.47 5.61 -2.26
C ALA A 50 -14.89 4.14 -2.06
N LYS A 51 -16.16 3.81 -2.31
CA LYS A 51 -16.67 2.43 -2.20
C LYS A 51 -15.99 1.49 -3.19
N LYS A 52 -15.80 1.93 -4.44
CA LYS A 52 -15.12 1.15 -5.49
C LYS A 52 -13.63 0.97 -5.18
N ALA A 53 -12.97 1.99 -4.67
CA ALA A 53 -11.57 1.90 -4.23
C ALA A 53 -11.42 0.91 -3.06
N ARG A 54 -12.31 0.97 -2.06
CA ARG A 54 -12.32 0.04 -0.93
C ARG A 54 -12.61 -1.40 -1.37
N SER A 55 -13.56 -1.63 -2.27
CA SER A 55 -13.87 -2.98 -2.74
C SER A 55 -12.73 -3.57 -3.57
N ALA A 56 -12.05 -2.77 -4.38
CA ALA A 56 -10.84 -3.18 -5.09
C ALA A 56 -9.71 -3.56 -4.12
N GLY A 57 -9.47 -2.74 -3.10
CA GLY A 57 -8.51 -3.04 -2.03
C GLY A 57 -8.85 -4.33 -1.29
N ALA A 58 -10.11 -4.52 -0.90
CA ALA A 58 -10.58 -5.75 -0.23
C ALA A 58 -10.49 -7.00 -1.12
N LYS A 59 -10.66 -6.86 -2.45
CA LYS A 59 -10.42 -7.96 -3.38
C LYS A 59 -8.94 -8.31 -3.43
N ARG A 60 -8.05 -7.32 -3.55
CA ARG A 60 -6.59 -7.51 -3.54
C ARG A 60 -6.12 -8.17 -2.25
N ALA A 61 -6.58 -7.69 -1.09
CA ALA A 61 -6.24 -8.28 0.20
C ALA A 61 -6.65 -9.76 0.30
N ARG A 62 -7.84 -10.13 -0.22
CA ARG A 62 -8.29 -11.52 -0.28
C ARG A 62 -7.42 -12.39 -1.18
N THR A 63 -7.01 -11.87 -2.34
CA THR A 63 -6.08 -12.57 -3.24
C THR A 63 -4.71 -12.76 -2.59
N ILE A 64 -4.19 -11.74 -1.89
CA ILE A 64 -2.93 -11.88 -1.13
C ILE A 64 -3.10 -12.92 -0.03
N ALA A 65 -4.25 -12.97 0.65
CA ALA A 65 -4.56 -13.92 1.71
C ALA A 65 -4.63 -15.39 1.26
N THR A 66 -4.62 -15.69 -0.05
CA THR A 66 -4.50 -17.06 -0.58
C THR A 66 -3.08 -17.45 -1.00
N LEU A 67 -2.12 -16.51 -1.00
CA LEU A 67 -0.73 -16.78 -1.38
C LEU A 67 0.01 -17.61 -0.30
N PRO A 68 1.10 -18.32 -0.68
CA PRO A 68 1.97 -18.99 0.28
C PRO A 68 2.51 -18.01 1.33
N VAL A 69 2.67 -18.52 2.55
CA VAL A 69 3.25 -17.79 3.69
C VAL A 69 4.67 -18.29 3.92
N PHE A 70 5.58 -17.35 4.06
CA PHE A 70 6.99 -17.56 4.36
C PHE A 70 7.32 -17.03 5.75
N THR A 71 8.31 -17.62 6.41
CA THR A 71 8.73 -17.34 7.78
C THR A 71 10.16 -16.83 7.81
N VAL A 72 10.37 -15.73 8.53
CA VAL A 72 11.70 -15.16 8.80
C VAL A 72 12.41 -16.01 9.86
N HIS A 73 13.62 -16.44 9.58
CA HIS A 73 14.46 -17.21 10.51
C HIS A 73 15.55 -16.37 11.16
N THR A 74 16.03 -15.35 10.47
CA THR A 74 17.11 -14.47 10.94
C THR A 74 16.71 -13.01 10.69
N GLU A 75 17.12 -12.12 11.58
CA GLU A 75 16.86 -10.70 11.43
C GLU A 75 17.59 -10.16 10.19
N ALA A 76 16.90 -9.33 9.40
CA ALA A 76 17.47 -8.72 8.20
C ALA A 76 16.94 -7.31 7.95
N ASP A 77 17.84 -6.40 7.58
CA ASP A 77 17.49 -5.11 6.99
C ASP A 77 17.21 -5.32 5.49
N CYS A 78 15.96 -5.07 5.10
CA CYS A 78 15.48 -5.22 3.72
C CYS A 78 15.61 -3.91 2.91
N GLY A 79 16.18 -2.86 3.51
CA GLY A 79 16.26 -1.54 2.92
C GLY A 79 14.93 -0.77 3.00
N GLY A 80 14.94 0.49 2.58
CA GLY A 80 13.74 1.34 2.57
C GLY A 80 13.14 1.60 3.96
N GLY A 81 13.89 1.36 5.03
CA GLY A 81 13.42 1.45 6.42
C GLY A 81 12.63 0.21 6.90
N LEU A 82 12.67 -0.90 6.15
CA LEU A 82 12.06 -2.16 6.56
C LEU A 82 13.10 -3.08 7.19
N THR A 83 12.86 -3.46 8.45
CA THR A 83 13.60 -4.54 9.12
C THR A 83 12.64 -5.66 9.45
N MET A 84 13.03 -6.90 9.11
CA MET A 84 12.23 -8.09 9.36
C MET A 84 12.88 -8.93 10.47
N ALA A 85 12.10 -9.24 11.50
CA ALA A 85 12.57 -9.95 12.68
C ALA A 85 12.21 -11.45 12.62
N PRO A 86 13.00 -12.34 13.26
CA PRO A 86 12.70 -13.77 13.33
C PRO A 86 11.28 -14.07 13.83
N GLY A 87 10.61 -15.03 13.20
CA GLY A 87 9.24 -15.41 13.49
C GLY A 87 8.16 -14.53 12.84
N GLN A 88 8.53 -13.39 12.23
CA GLN A 88 7.62 -12.68 11.35
C GLN A 88 7.30 -13.52 10.12
N THR A 89 6.09 -13.32 9.59
CA THR A 89 5.62 -14.01 8.39
C THR A 89 5.25 -13.02 7.30
N PHE A 90 5.47 -13.43 6.06
CA PHE A 90 5.21 -12.60 4.89
C PHE A 90 4.74 -13.42 3.70
N ARG A 91 4.29 -12.72 2.66
CA ARG A 91 3.82 -13.31 1.40
C ARG A 91 4.42 -12.54 0.23
N VAL A 92 4.88 -13.23 -0.78
CA VAL A 92 5.38 -12.61 -2.02
C VAL A 92 4.21 -12.45 -2.98
N THR A 93 3.87 -11.20 -3.32
CA THR A 93 2.66 -10.88 -4.12
C THR A 93 2.93 -10.78 -5.61
N GLU A 94 4.07 -10.21 -5.97
CA GLU A 94 4.48 -9.92 -7.35
C GLU A 94 6.01 -10.00 -7.42
N ARG A 95 6.57 -10.33 -8.59
CA ARG A 95 8.01 -10.41 -8.82
C ARG A 95 8.37 -9.88 -10.20
N ASP A 96 9.44 -9.09 -10.28
CA ASP A 96 10.05 -8.60 -11.51
C ASP A 96 11.58 -8.67 -11.40
N GLY A 97 12.18 -9.63 -12.10
CA GLY A 97 13.59 -9.97 -11.92
C GLY A 97 13.92 -10.39 -10.48
N ASP A 98 14.93 -9.75 -9.88
CA ASP A 98 15.28 -9.95 -8.47
C ASP A 98 14.35 -9.19 -7.50
N MET A 99 13.50 -8.28 -7.98
CA MET A 99 12.64 -7.51 -7.07
C MET A 99 11.33 -8.24 -6.80
N ALA A 100 11.03 -8.47 -5.52
CA ALA A 100 9.80 -9.05 -5.03
C ALA A 100 8.99 -8.02 -4.23
N MET A 101 7.67 -8.02 -4.41
CA MET A 101 6.74 -7.29 -3.54
C MET A 101 6.33 -8.17 -2.38
N VAL A 102 6.70 -7.76 -1.17
CA VAL A 102 6.52 -8.53 0.06
C VAL A 102 5.42 -7.90 0.92
N ALA A 103 4.35 -8.66 1.15
CA ALA A 103 3.29 -8.31 2.09
C ALA A 103 3.55 -8.97 3.45
N ILE A 104 3.89 -8.17 4.45
CA ILE A 104 4.08 -8.66 5.83
C ILE A 104 2.72 -8.92 6.46
N VAL A 105 2.55 -10.10 7.04
CA VAL A 105 1.29 -10.48 7.68
C VAL A 105 1.07 -9.60 8.91
N GLY A 106 -0.07 -8.89 8.91
CA GLY A 106 -0.43 -7.96 9.98
C GLY A 106 0.06 -6.52 9.78
N ASP A 107 0.85 -6.24 8.75
CA ASP A 107 1.28 -4.87 8.43
C ASP A 107 0.34 -4.20 7.42
N LYS A 108 -0.26 -3.10 7.85
CA LYS A 108 -1.18 -2.27 7.06
C LYS A 108 -0.48 -1.39 6.02
N ASP A 109 0.83 -1.19 6.14
CA ASP A 109 1.62 -0.33 5.24
C ASP A 109 2.32 -1.13 4.12
N SER A 110 2.12 -2.45 4.09
CA SER A 110 2.59 -3.38 3.06
C SER A 110 1.82 -3.24 1.72
N PRO A 111 2.39 -3.67 0.56
CA PRO A 111 3.63 -4.41 0.38
C PRO A 111 4.89 -3.54 0.21
N TYR A 112 6.06 -4.14 0.45
CA TYR A 112 7.38 -3.53 0.31
C TYR A 112 8.20 -4.18 -0.81
N PRO A 113 8.98 -3.41 -1.59
CA PRO A 113 9.97 -3.95 -2.50
C PRO A 113 11.15 -4.55 -1.72
N VAL A 114 11.49 -5.81 -1.96
CA VAL A 114 12.66 -6.50 -1.39
C VAL A 114 13.33 -7.36 -2.46
N SER A 115 14.65 -7.54 -2.40
CA SER A 115 15.37 -8.49 -3.27
C SER A 115 14.99 -9.93 -2.93
N GLY A 116 14.68 -10.74 -3.95
CA GLY A 116 14.37 -12.17 -3.83
C GLY A 116 15.59 -12.96 -3.37
N ALA A 117 16.77 -12.64 -3.91
CA ALA A 117 18.03 -13.21 -3.46
C ALA A 117 18.25 -12.93 -1.96
N LEU A 118 17.93 -11.72 -1.49
CA LEU A 118 18.03 -11.38 -0.07
C LEU A 118 17.01 -12.16 0.78
N LEU A 119 15.75 -12.25 0.35
CA LEU A 119 14.73 -13.02 1.08
C LEU A 119 15.18 -14.47 1.33
N ALA A 120 15.81 -15.09 0.34
CA ALA A 120 16.29 -16.47 0.43
C ALA A 120 17.45 -16.65 1.44
N THR A 121 18.16 -15.59 1.85
CA THR A 121 19.25 -15.71 2.83
C THR A 121 18.77 -15.81 4.28
N PHE A 122 17.55 -15.33 4.57
CA PHE A 122 17.09 -15.17 5.97
C PHE A 122 15.71 -15.78 6.25
N SER A 123 15.05 -16.39 5.26
CA SER A 123 13.73 -16.99 5.37
C SER A 123 13.64 -18.34 4.66
N ASP A 124 12.49 -19.01 4.77
CA ASP A 124 12.14 -20.24 4.02
C ASP A 124 11.74 -19.97 2.56
N PHE A 125 11.85 -18.74 2.08
CA PHE A 125 11.65 -18.40 0.68
C PHE A 125 12.75 -19.00 -0.20
N ILE A 126 12.36 -19.71 -1.26
CA ILE A 126 13.29 -20.26 -2.24
C ILE A 126 13.28 -19.37 -3.47
N ASP A 127 14.47 -18.85 -3.81
CA ASP A 127 14.67 -18.08 -5.03
C ASP A 127 14.76 -19.03 -6.24
N GLY A 128 13.86 -18.88 -7.20
CA GLY A 128 13.73 -19.76 -8.36
C GLY A 128 13.59 -18.99 -9.67
#